data_AF-A0A3C0GM74-F1
#
_entry.id   AF-A0A3C0GM74-F1
#
_cell.length_a   1.000
_cell.length_b   1.000
_cell.length_c   1.000
_cell.angle_alpha   90.00
_cell.angle_beta   90.00
_cell.angle_gamma   90.00
#
_symmetry.space_group_name_H-M   'P 1'
#
loop_
_entity.id
_entity.type
_entity.pdbx_description
1 polymer ?
#
loop_
_entity_poly.entity_id
_entity_poly.type
_entity_poly.pdbx_seq_one_letter_code
_entity_poly.pdbx_strand_id
1 'polypeptide(L)' 'MTAAATDPLLSLSHYYLPVYKPRQVVLERGQGARVWDNQGREFIDLAAGIAVCGL' A
#
# COMPACT_ATOMS: atom_id res chain seq x y z
N MET A 1 -12.13 -7.50 -15.27
CA MET A 1 -11.65 -6.47 -14.32
C MET A 1 -12.48 -6.61 -13.06
N THR A 2 -12.02 -7.40 -12.09
CA THR A 2 -12.72 -7.57 -10.81
C THR A 2 -12.40 -6.38 -9.93
N ALA A 3 -13.41 -5.56 -9.60
CA ALA A 3 -13.29 -4.54 -8.57
C ALA A 3 -12.86 -5.25 -7.27
N ALA A 4 -11.65 -4.97 -6.79
CA ALA A 4 -11.21 -5.46 -5.50
C ALA A 4 -12.18 -4.91 -4.46
N ALA A 5 -12.75 -5.79 -3.63
CA ALA A 5 -13.53 -5.38 -2.47
C ALA A 5 -12.71 -4.32 -1.69
N THR A 6 -13.38 -3.24 -1.29
CA THR A 6 -12.72 -2.15 -0.55
C THR A 6 -12.08 -2.71 0.71
N ASP A 7 -10.76 -2.56 0.80
CA ASP A 7 -10.00 -2.96 1.97
C ASP A 7 -10.58 -2.27 3.22
N PRO A 8 -10.86 -3.01 4.33
CA PRO A 8 -11.38 -2.41 5.56
C PRO A 8 -10.54 -1.23 6.06
N LEU A 9 -9.22 -1.28 5.90
CA LEU A 9 -8.33 -0.20 6.34
C LEU A 9 -8.47 1.06 5.51
N LEU A 10 -8.79 0.95 4.22
CA LEU A 10 -9.05 2.11 3.36
C LEU A 10 -10.38 2.79 3.70
N SER A 11 -11.36 2.03 4.22
CA SER A 11 -12.65 2.59 4.65
C SER A 11 -12.53 3.52 5.86
N LEU A 12 -11.45 3.42 6.63
CA LEU A 12 -11.16 4.24 7.83
C LEU A 12 -10.68 5.67 7.50
N SER A 13 -10.79 6.11 6.24
CA SER A 13 -10.32 7.43 5.79
C SER A 13 -10.88 8.61 6.59
N HIS A 14 -12.05 8.47 7.24
CA HIS A 14 -12.65 9.49 8.09
C HIS A 14 -11.89 9.79 9.39
N TYR A 15 -10.90 8.96 9.75
CA TYR A 15 -10.01 9.22 10.88
C TYR A 15 -8.76 10.05 10.49
N TYR A 16 -8.54 10.33 9.21
CA TYR A 16 -7.37 11.05 8.72
C TYR A 16 -7.77 12.36 8.03
N LEU A 17 -6.86 13.34 8.02
CA LEU A 17 -7.03 14.55 7.24
C LEU A 17 -6.88 14.22 5.73
N PRO A 18 -7.69 14.82 4.84
CA PRO A 18 -7.70 14.50 3.40
C PRO A 18 -6.53 15.19 2.64
N VAL A 19 -5.31 15.09 3.17
CA VAL A 19 -4.10 15.71 2.60
C VAL A 19 -3.34 14.78 1.65
N TYR A 20 -3.64 13.48 1.68
CA TYR A 20 -3.09 12.47 0.76
C TYR A 20 -4.20 11.83 -0.06
N LYS A 21 -3.83 11.25 -1.20
CA LYS A 21 -4.69 10.36 -2.01
C LYS A 21 -4.14 8.93 -1.94
N PRO A 22 -4.56 8.11 -0.96
CA PRO A 22 -4.08 6.75 -0.80
C PRO A 22 -4.34 5.90 -2.05
N ARG A 23 -3.39 5.03 -2.39
CA ARG A 23 -3.62 3.98 -3.40
C ARG A 23 -4.60 2.96 -2.83
N GLN A 24 -5.34 2.28 -3.72
CA GLN A 24 -6.26 1.20 -3.34
C GLN A 24 -5.51 -0.12 -3.09
N VAL A 25 -4.42 -0.05 -2.30
CA VAL A 25 -3.52 -1.14 -1.93
C VAL A 25 -3.01 -0.84 -0.53
N VAL A 26 -3.08 -1.83 0.36
CA VAL A 26 -2.52 -1.76 1.71
C VAL A 26 -1.34 -2.73 1.80
N LEU A 27 -0.13 -2.20 1.94
CA LEU A 27 1.07 -3.00 2.13
C LEU A 27 1.22 -3.39 3.61
N GLU A 28 1.44 -4.66 3.90
CA GLU A 28 1.57 -5.17 5.28
C GLU A 28 2.99 -5.69 5.60
N ARG A 29 3.80 -6.01 4.58
CA ARG A 29 5.15 -6.55 4.76
C ARG A 29 6.11 -6.04 3.67
N GLY A 30 7.37 -5.83 4.04
CA GLY A 30 8.47 -5.53 3.12
C GLY A 30 9.74 -6.32 3.44
N GLN A 31 10.52 -6.67 2.41
CA GLN A 31 11.81 -7.36 2.52
C GLN A 31 12.68 -7.03 1.28
N GLY A 32 13.75 -6.26 1.49
CA GLY A 32 14.53 -5.70 0.38
C GLY A 32 13.63 -4.89 -0.56
N ALA A 33 13.74 -5.13 -1.88
CA ALA A 33 12.90 -4.48 -2.89
C ALA A 33 11.53 -5.14 -3.12
N ARG A 34 11.10 -6.07 -2.26
CA ARG A 34 9.80 -6.76 -2.36
C ARG A 34 8.86 -6.30 -1.25
N VAL A 35 7.59 -6.07 -1.61
CA VAL A 35 6.51 -5.74 -0.67
C VAL A 35 5.30 -6.62 -0.93
N TRP A 36 4.53 -6.90 0.12
CA TRP A 36 3.31 -7.69 0.05
C TRP A 36 2.14 -6.89 0.58
N ASP A 37 1.00 -7.00 -0.10
CA ASP A 37 -0.26 -6.54 0.45
C ASP A 37 -0.93 -7.59 1.34
N ASN A 38 -1.99 -7.18 2.02
CA ASN A 38 -2.77 -8.03 2.91
C ASN A 38 -3.63 -9.10 2.22
N GLN A 39 -3.57 -9.20 0.88
CA GLN A 39 -4.13 -10.30 0.10
C GLN A 39 -3.03 -11.31 -0.31
N GLY A 40 -1.80 -11.09 0.15
CA GLY A 40 -0.64 -11.92 -0.18
C GLY A 40 -0.04 -11.64 -1.57
N ARG A 41 -0.49 -10.59 -2.28
CA ARG A 41 0.09 -10.22 -3.58
C ARG A 41 1.44 -9.57 -3.37
N GLU A 42 2.41 -9.99 -4.17
CA GLU A 42 3.78 -9.48 -4.13
C GLU A 42 4.02 -8.43 -5.22
N PHE A 43 4.76 -7.38 -4.87
CA PHE A 43 5.18 -6.32 -5.77
C PHE A 43 6.67 -6.04 -5.63
N ILE A 44 7.28 -5.55 -6.72
CA ILE A 44 8.61 -4.92 -6.69
C ILE A 44 8.43 -3.44 -6.33
N ASP A 45 9.07 -2.97 -5.27
CA ASP A 45 9.05 -1.57 -4.86
C ASP A 45 10.05 -0.75 -5.67
N LEU A 46 9.52 -0.01 -6.65
CA LEU A 46 10.27 0.95 -7.46
C LEU A 46 10.18 2.39 -6.94
N ALA A 47 9.43 2.62 -5.85
CA ALA A 47 9.30 3.93 -5.22
C ALA A 47 10.28 4.11 -4.06
N ALA A 48 10.64 3.02 -3.38
CA ALA A 48 11.51 2.99 -2.21
C ALA A 48 11.07 4.02 -1.14
N GLY A 49 9.76 4.26 -1.01
CA GLY A 49 9.22 5.29 -0.11
C GLY A 49 9.75 6.70 -0.37
N ILE A 50 9.81 7.16 -1.63
CA ILE A 50 10.49 8.42 -2.02
C ILE A 50 11.99 8.31 -1.70
N ALA A 51 12.61 7.24 -2.19
CA ALA A 51 14.04 6.92 -2.00
C ALA A 51 14.52 6.80 -0.54
N VAL A 52 13.61 6.71 0.44
CA VAL A 52 13.95 6.48 1.85
C VAL A 52 14.54 5.08 2.06
N CYS A 53 14.00 4.06 1.40
CA CYS A 53 14.41 2.66 1.52
C CYS A 53 15.36 2.22 0.38
N GLY A 54 16.36 3.04 0.04
CA GLY A 54 17.27 2.81 -1.10
C GLY A 54 18.65 2.23 -0.75
N LEU A 55 18.85 1.73 0.47
CA LEU A 55 20.15 1.26 0.99
C LEU A 55 20.37 -0.24 0.80
#